data_AF-A0AAJ1V337-F1
#
_entry.id   AF-A0AAJ1V337-F1
#
_cell.length_a   1.000
_cell.length_b   1.000
_cell.length_c   1.000
_cell.angle_alpha   90.00
_cell.angle_beta   90.00
_cell.angle_gamma   90.00
#
_symmetry.space_group_name_H-M   'P 1'
#
loop_
_entity.id
_entity.type
_entity.pdbx_description
1 polymer ?
#
loop_
_entity_poly.entity_id
_entity_poly.type
_entity_poly.pdbx_seq_one_letter_code
_entity_poly.pdbx_strand_id
1 'polypeptide(L)'
;GNAILSSDPSAQAQKKALEDTASYLVHLIKSGHELIITHGNGPQVGNLLLQNIAADSEKNPAFPLDSLVAMTEGSIGYWLQNAMQNELAKEGIDKTVASVVTQVIVDKEDPAFTNLSKPIGP
;
A
#
# COMPACT_ATOMS: atom_id res chain seq x y z
N GLY A 1 4.24 -6.34 1.57
CA GLY A 1 5.54 -7.06 1.50
C GLY A 1 6.51 -6.45 2.48
N ASN A 2 7.74 -6.95 2.55
CA ASN A 2 8.81 -6.44 3.42
C ASN A 2 9.10 -4.93 3.28
N ALA A 3 8.73 -4.32 2.15
CA ALA A 3 8.82 -2.86 1.95
C ALA A 3 7.83 -2.04 2.81
N ILE A 4 6.78 -2.66 3.36
CA ILE A 4 5.73 -1.98 4.14
C ILE A 4 5.52 -2.65 5.48
N LEU A 5 5.59 -3.98 5.54
CA LEU A 5 5.38 -4.74 6.78
C LEU A 5 6.71 -5.33 7.24
N SER A 6 7.10 -5.02 8.49
CA SER A 6 8.13 -5.77 9.23
C SER A 6 7.46 -6.89 10.05
N SER A 7 8.17 -7.51 10.99
CA SER A 7 7.55 -8.43 11.95
C SER A 7 6.53 -7.76 12.88
N ASP A 8 6.55 -6.42 12.98
CA ASP A 8 5.60 -5.63 13.75
C ASP A 8 4.52 -5.05 12.79
N PRO A 9 3.23 -5.42 12.96
CA PRO A 9 2.15 -4.90 12.12
C PRO A 9 1.69 -3.49 12.47
N SER A 10 2.27 -2.84 13.49
CA SER A 10 1.89 -1.50 13.93
C SER A 10 2.03 -0.45 12.83
N ALA A 11 1.16 0.56 12.84
CA ALA A 11 1.26 1.67 11.89
C ALA A 11 2.62 2.40 12.00
N GLN A 12 3.22 2.44 13.19
CA GLN A 12 4.53 3.03 13.41
C GLN A 12 5.63 2.24 12.69
N ALA A 13 5.64 0.92 12.83
CA ALA A 13 6.61 0.07 12.14
C ALA A 13 6.45 0.13 10.62
N GLN A 14 5.21 0.15 10.12
CA GLN A 14 4.96 0.24 8.68
C GLN A 14 5.42 1.59 8.08
N LYS A 15 5.17 2.70 8.79
CA LYS A 15 5.69 4.01 8.39
C LYS A 15 7.22 4.03 8.39
N LYS A 16 7.85 3.46 9.41
CA LYS A 16 9.32 3.39 9.48
C LYS A 16 9.91 2.60 8.32
N ALA A 17 9.31 1.47 7.95
CA ALA A 17 9.74 0.69 6.79
C ALA A 17 9.62 1.47 5.48
N LEU A 18 8.58 2.29 5.33
CA LEU A 18 8.39 3.17 4.17
C LEU A 18 9.39 4.32 4.14
N GLU A 19 9.75 4.90 5.28
CA GLU A 19 10.82 5.91 5.39
C GLU A 19 12.18 5.33 4.95
N ASP A 20 12.52 4.14 5.43
CA ASP A 20 13.76 3.47 5.04
C ASP A 20 13.75 3.14 3.54
N THR A 21 12.62 2.63 3.02
CA THR A 21 12.43 2.39 1.58
C THR A 21 12.60 3.67 0.76
N ALA A 22 12.01 4.78 1.20
CA ALA A 22 12.10 6.08 0.51
C ALA A 22 13.56 6.57 0.42
N SER A 23 14.38 6.36 1.45
CA SER A 23 15.81 6.68 1.41
C SER A 23 16.52 6.01 0.23
N TYR A 24 16.29 4.71 0.02
CA TYR A 24 16.87 3.98 -1.11
C TYR A 24 16.34 4.46 -2.47
N LEU A 25 15.04 4.77 -2.55
CA LEU A 25 14.44 5.26 -3.80
C LEU A 25 14.96 6.64 -4.20
N VAL A 26 15.19 7.54 -3.25
CA VAL A 26 15.75 8.87 -3.55
C VAL A 26 17.18 8.77 -4.10
N HIS A 27 17.97 7.76 -3.71
CA HIS A 27 19.29 7.53 -4.31
C HIS A 27 19.20 7.21 -5.82
N LEU A 28 18.15 6.49 -6.25
CA LEU A 28 17.90 6.23 -7.67
C LEU A 28 17.53 7.54 -8.40
N ILE A 29 16.72 8.39 -7.79
CA ILE A 29 16.36 9.71 -8.34
C ILE A 29 17.62 10.58 -8.50
N LYS A 30 18.50 10.60 -7.49
CA LYS A 30 19.80 11.31 -7.55
C LYS A 30 20.72 10.80 -8.66
N SER A 31 20.58 9.52 -9.01
CA SER A 31 21.32 8.90 -10.12
C SER A 31 20.73 9.22 -11.50
N GLY A 32 19.69 10.06 -11.55
CA GLY A 32 19.05 10.52 -12.79
C GLY A 32 17.86 9.67 -13.24
N HIS A 33 17.37 8.75 -12.41
CA HIS A 33 16.23 7.90 -12.78
C HIS A 33 14.88 8.57 -12.50
N GLU A 34 13.95 8.36 -13.42
CA GLU A 34 12.53 8.62 -13.18
C GLU A 34 11.88 7.34 -12.65
N LEU A 35 11.10 7.46 -11.57
CA LEU A 35 10.54 6.32 -10.86
C LEU A 35 9.03 6.24 -11.03
N ILE A 36 8.57 5.05 -11.39
CA ILE A 36 7.19 4.59 -11.16
C ILE A 36 7.27 3.56 -10.05
N ILE A 37 6.55 3.80 -8.96
CA ILE A 37 6.61 2.96 -7.77
C ILE A 37 5.28 2.22 -7.63
N THR A 38 5.35 0.90 -7.53
CA THR A 38 4.22 0.03 -7.23
C THR A 38 4.47 -0.69 -5.91
N HIS A 39 3.41 -1.11 -5.23
CA HIS A 39 3.54 -1.90 -4.00
C HIS A 39 2.49 -3.01 -3.91
N GLY A 40 2.79 -4.04 -3.14
CA GLY A 40 1.78 -4.99 -2.68
C GLY A 40 1.06 -4.47 -1.43
N ASN A 41 -0.12 -5.00 -1.13
CA ASN A 41 -0.94 -4.60 0.03
C ASN A 41 -1.46 -5.79 0.86
N GLY A 42 -1.02 -7.03 0.59
CA GLY A 42 -1.62 -8.25 1.15
C GLY A 42 -1.86 -8.25 2.67
N PRO A 43 -0.84 -7.96 3.49
CA PRO A 43 -1.03 -7.85 4.95
C PRO A 43 -1.97 -6.70 5.35
N GLN A 44 -1.87 -5.55 4.68
CA GLN A 44 -2.65 -4.35 4.98
C GLN A 44 -4.13 -4.56 4.67
N VAL A 45 -4.46 -5.10 3.50
CA VAL A 45 -5.83 -5.36 3.09
C VAL A 45 -6.45 -6.48 3.90
N GLY A 46 -5.69 -7.51 4.26
CA GLY A 46 -6.22 -8.57 5.10
C GLY A 46 -6.51 -8.11 6.53
N ASN A 47 -5.66 -7.27 7.13
CA ASN A 47 -5.96 -6.67 8.43
C ASN A 47 -7.23 -5.79 8.35
N LEU A 48 -7.35 -4.95 7.32
CA LEU A 48 -8.53 -4.11 7.13
C LEU A 48 -9.81 -4.93 6.88
N LEU A 49 -9.69 -6.05 6.15
CA LEU A 49 -10.78 -7.00 5.93
C LEU A 49 -11.25 -7.61 7.24
N LEU A 50 -10.33 -8.10 8.08
CA LEU A 50 -10.68 -8.66 9.39
C LEU A 50 -11.38 -7.63 10.28
N GLN A 51 -10.93 -6.36 10.26
CA GLN A 51 -11.58 -5.27 10.99
C GLN A 51 -13.00 -5.00 10.47
N ASN A 52 -13.21 -5.02 9.15
CA ASN A 52 -14.52 -4.80 8.54
C ASN A 52 -15.50 -5.95 8.86
N ILE A 53 -15.03 -7.20 8.75
CA ILE A 53 -15.83 -8.38 9.10
C ILE A 53 -16.21 -8.33 10.60
N ALA A 54 -15.27 -7.97 11.47
CA ALA A 54 -15.53 -7.88 12.91
C ALA A 54 -16.53 -6.77 13.28
N ALA A 55 -16.64 -5.72 12.46
CA ALA A 55 -17.53 -4.59 12.67
C ALA A 55 -18.84 -4.67 11.87
N ASP A 56 -19.06 -5.77 11.12
CA ASP A 56 -20.20 -5.94 10.24
C ASP A 56 -21.53 -5.99 11.01
N SER A 57 -22.46 -5.14 10.61
CA SER A 57 -23.80 -5.07 11.20
C SER A 57 -24.77 -4.35 10.27
N GLU A 58 -26.07 -4.48 10.53
CA GLU A 58 -27.11 -3.74 9.78
C GLU A 58 -26.88 -2.21 9.76
N LYS A 59 -26.30 -1.67 10.84
CA LYS A 59 -25.99 -0.23 10.97
C LYS A 59 -24.62 0.16 10.41
N ASN A 60 -23.73 -0.81 10.20
CA ASN A 60 -22.37 -0.61 9.71
C ASN A 60 -21.94 -1.83 8.89
N PRO A 61 -22.45 -1.97 7.66
CA PRO A 61 -22.15 -3.12 6.82
C PRO A 61 -20.69 -3.12 6.38
N ALA A 62 -20.06 -4.29 6.35
CA ALA A 62 -18.71 -4.45 5.85
C ALA A 62 -18.59 -4.06 4.38
N PHE A 63 -17.50 -3.38 4.03
CA PHE A 63 -17.21 -3.06 2.63
C PHE A 63 -16.70 -4.30 1.87
N PRO A 64 -16.98 -4.37 0.55
CA PRO A 64 -16.44 -5.43 -0.29
C PRO A 64 -14.92 -5.29 -0.44
N LEU A 65 -14.25 -6.41 -0.76
CA LEU A 65 -12.79 -6.51 -0.75
C LEU A 65 -12.10 -5.52 -1.70
N ASP A 66 -12.68 -5.23 -2.87
CA ASP A 66 -12.18 -4.25 -3.83
C ASP A 66 -12.14 -2.82 -3.26
N SER A 67 -13.17 -2.44 -2.50
CA SER A 67 -13.22 -1.16 -1.80
C SER A 67 -12.16 -1.10 -0.70
N LEU A 68 -11.94 -2.21 0.02
CA LEU A 68 -10.87 -2.29 1.02
C LEU A 68 -9.48 -2.22 0.38
N VAL A 69 -9.28 -2.81 -0.81
CA VAL A 69 -8.05 -2.65 -1.59
C VAL A 69 -7.81 -1.18 -1.90
N ALA A 70 -8.81 -0.46 -2.43
CA ALA A 70 -8.69 0.97 -2.72
C ALA A 70 -8.38 1.82 -1.47
N MET A 71 -9.00 1.49 -0.31
CA MET A 71 -8.67 2.14 0.96
C MET A 71 -7.21 1.91 1.38
N THR A 72 -6.68 0.70 1.15
CA THR A 72 -5.27 0.41 1.42
C THR A 72 -4.31 1.06 0.45
N GLU A 73 -4.69 1.25 -0.82
CA GLU A 73 -3.91 2.08 -1.76
C GLU A 73 -3.81 3.52 -1.25
N GLY A 74 -4.92 4.09 -0.77
CA GLY A 74 -4.95 5.43 -0.19
C GLY A 74 -4.04 5.56 1.04
N SER A 75 -4.14 4.64 2.00
CA SER A 75 -3.34 4.71 3.23
C SER A 75 -1.85 4.46 3.01
N ILE A 76 -1.48 3.45 2.21
CA ILE A 76 -0.08 3.16 1.87
C ILE A 76 0.49 4.28 0.99
N GLY A 77 -0.25 4.70 -0.04
CA GLY A 77 0.15 5.76 -0.95
C GLY A 77 0.37 7.08 -0.23
N TYR A 78 -0.47 7.41 0.76
CA TYR A 78 -0.28 8.57 1.62
C TYR A 78 1.03 8.49 2.43
N TRP A 79 1.31 7.38 3.09
CA TRP A 79 2.53 7.22 3.89
C TRP A 79 3.80 7.23 3.03
N LEU A 80 3.79 6.53 1.90
CA LEU A 80 4.93 6.49 1.00
C LEU A 80 5.18 7.86 0.36
N GLN A 81 4.12 8.57 -0.04
CA GLN A 81 4.26 9.93 -0.58
C GLN A 81 4.91 10.87 0.44
N ASN A 82 4.46 10.85 1.70
CA ASN A 82 5.06 11.66 2.75
C ASN A 82 6.52 11.28 3.02
N ALA A 83 6.83 9.99 3.06
CA ALA A 83 8.20 9.50 3.23
C ALA A 83 9.12 9.98 2.10
N MET A 84 8.69 9.84 0.85
CA MET A 84 9.42 10.31 -0.33
C MET A 84 9.60 11.83 -0.32
N GLN A 85 8.55 12.60 -0.03
CA GLN A 85 8.62 14.07 0.03
C GLN A 85 9.61 14.55 1.10
N ASN A 86 9.58 13.94 2.29
CA ASN A 86 10.51 14.26 3.35
C ASN A 86 11.96 13.97 2.94
N GLU A 87 12.20 12.84 2.28
CA GLU A 87 13.54 12.45 1.87
C GLU A 87 14.08 13.30 0.71
N LEU A 88 13.24 13.61 -0.28
CA LEU A 88 13.56 14.55 -1.36
C LEU A 88 13.92 15.93 -0.80
N ALA A 89 13.17 16.42 0.19
CA ALA A 89 13.43 17.70 0.84
C ALA A 89 14.78 17.72 1.58
N LYS A 90 15.16 16.64 2.28
CA LYS A 90 16.48 16.53 2.92
C LYS A 90 17.62 16.62 1.92
N GLU A 91 17.43 16.08 0.72
CA GLU A 91 18.40 16.08 -0.36
C GLU A 91 18.34 17.35 -1.23
N GLY A 92 17.47 18.31 -0.90
CA GLY A 92 17.31 19.56 -1.65
C GLY A 92 16.73 19.36 -3.05
N ILE A 93 16.00 18.27 -3.28
CA ILE A 93 15.40 17.92 -4.57
C ILE A 93 13.96 18.41 -4.62
N ASP A 94 13.68 19.37 -5.49
CA ASP A 94 12.32 19.82 -5.76
C ASP A 94 11.65 18.89 -6.79
N LYS A 95 10.87 17.92 -6.29
CA LYS A 95 10.11 17.00 -7.12
C LYS A 95 8.76 16.66 -6.50
N THR A 96 7.72 16.70 -7.30
CA THR A 96 6.37 16.28 -6.88
C THR A 96 6.27 14.77 -6.83
N VAL A 97 5.64 14.26 -5.78
CA VAL A 97 5.29 12.84 -5.62
C VAL A 97 3.77 12.76 -5.51
N ALA A 98 3.17 11.84 -6.26
CA ALA A 98 1.73 11.61 -6.27
C ALA A 98 1.43 10.12 -6.19
N SER A 99 0.44 9.76 -5.39
CA SER A 99 -0.16 8.43 -5.35
C SER A 99 -1.49 8.42 -6.09
N VAL A 100 -1.71 7.43 -6.94
CA VAL A 100 -2.89 7.34 -7.82
C VAL A 100 -3.63 6.04 -7.54
N VAL A 101 -4.92 6.15 -7.19
CA VAL A 101 -5.81 4.99 -7.06
C VAL A 101 -5.91 4.32 -8.43
N THR A 102 -5.66 3.02 -8.48
CA THR A 102 -5.46 2.30 -9.74
C THR A 102 -6.42 1.12 -9.86
N GLN A 103 -7.24 1.12 -10.90
CA GLN A 103 -8.09 -0.02 -11.25
C GLN A 103 -7.37 -0.94 -12.23
N VAL A 104 -7.51 -2.25 -12.02
CA VAL A 104 -6.96 -3.28 -12.91
C VAL A 104 -8.11 -4.12 -13.46
N ILE A 105 -8.23 -4.17 -14.79
CA ILE A 105 -9.19 -5.05 -15.46
C ILE A 105 -8.66 -6.48 -15.37
N VAL A 106 -9.53 -7.39 -14.94
CA VAL A 106 -9.28 -8.83 -14.87
C VAL A 106 -10.33 -9.58 -15.67
N ASP A 107 -10.02 -10.80 -16.11
CA ASP A 107 -10.97 -11.65 -16.83
C ASP A 107 -12.04 -12.17 -15.86
N LYS A 108 -13.32 -11.93 -16.15
CA LYS A 108 -14.43 -12.42 -15.32
C LYS A 108 -14.50 -13.95 -15.22
N GLU A 109 -13.92 -14.67 -16.18
CA GLU A 109 -13.87 -16.14 -16.18
C GLU A 109 -12.54 -16.69 -15.64
N ASP A 110 -11.70 -15.84 -15.01
CA ASP A 110 -10.41 -16.28 -14.47
C ASP A 110 -10.62 -17.41 -13.43
N PRO A 111 -9.93 -18.57 -13.58
CA PRO A 111 -10.03 -19.67 -12.62
C PRO A 111 -9.72 -19.27 -11.17
N ALA A 112 -8.97 -18.18 -10.94
CA ALA A 112 -8.68 -17.63 -9.62
C ALA A 112 -9.94 -17.22 -8.83
N PHE A 113 -11.09 -16.97 -9.49
CA PHE A 113 -12.36 -16.72 -8.80
C PHE A 113 -12.96 -17.96 -8.15
N THR A 114 -12.55 -19.15 -8.57
CA THR A 114 -13.03 -20.43 -8.02
C THR A 114 -11.94 -21.18 -7.25
N ASN A 115 -10.68 -21.00 -7.63
CA ASN A 115 -9.52 -21.59 -6.97
C ASN A 115 -8.66 -20.51 -6.30
N LEU A 116 -9.03 -20.15 -5.07
CA LEU A 116 -8.35 -19.12 -4.28
C LEU A 116 -6.94 -19.58 -3.90
N SER A 117 -5.91 -18.85 -4.38
CA SER A 117 -4.50 -19.19 -4.17
C SER A 117 -3.68 -18.10 -3.46
N LYS A 118 -4.21 -16.86 -3.41
CA LYS A 118 -3.48 -15.71 -2.86
C LYS A 118 -3.85 -15.47 -1.39
N PRO A 119 -2.90 -15.57 -0.44
CA PRO A 119 -3.15 -15.23 0.94
C PRO A 119 -3.24 -13.70 1.13
N ILE A 120 -4.15 -13.27 2.02
CA ILE A 120 -4.26 -11.89 2.51
C ILE A 120 -4.46 -11.92 4.03
N GLY A 121 -3.80 -11.00 4.74
CA GLY A 121 -3.83 -10.97 6.22
C GLY A 121 -2.72 -11.79 6.88
N PRO A 122 -2.69 -11.83 8.23
CA PRO A 122 -1.83 -12.75 8.99
C PRO A 122 -2.25 -14.21 8.84
#